data_AF-A0A6N2AF60-F1
#
_entry.id   AF-A0A6N2AF60-F1
#
_cell.length_a   1.000
_cell.length_b   1.000
_cell.length_c   1.000
_cell.angle_alpha   90.00
_cell.angle_beta   90.00
_cell.angle_gamma   90.00
#
_symmetry.space_group_name_H-M   'P 1'
#
loop_
_entity.id
_entity.type
_entity.pdbx_description
1 polymer ?
#
loop_
_entity_poly.entity_id
_entity_poly.type
_entity_poly.pdbx_seq_one_letter_code
_entity_poly.pdbx_strand_id
1 'polypeptide(L)'
;MLGRKNEDRFSQGCSYEWELLATTLKLLIAQESIDEEKVDSFNIPAYNPSPSEVMYIVEKERSFTIDILKTSEIQRNSCDDEKYNMAKSFRSVAEPLLVSHFGHDELNMDQVFHKYNEVIANDRKAIEKIMFVNVTVSLTK
;
A
#
# COMPACT_ATOMS: atom_id res chain seq x y z
N MET A 1 -8.04 7.28 -7.42
CA MET A 1 -7.60 5.96 -6.95
C MET A 1 -6.09 5.96 -6.84
N LEU A 2 -5.52 5.20 -5.91
CA LEU A 2 -4.07 4.98 -5.89
C LEU A 2 -3.64 4.36 -7.22
N GLY A 3 -2.52 4.81 -7.73
CA GLY A 3 -1.94 4.32 -8.97
C GLY A 3 -0.48 4.68 -9.02
N ARG A 4 0.13 4.56 -10.19
CA ARG A 4 1.54 4.90 -10.42
C ARG A 4 1.68 5.87 -11.58
N LYS A 5 2.78 6.61 -11.60
CA LYS A 5 2.97 7.70 -12.56
C LYS A 5 3.28 7.22 -13.98
N ASN A 6 3.99 6.09 -14.06
CA ASN A 6 4.55 5.56 -15.30
C ASN A 6 4.38 4.03 -15.33
N GLU A 7 4.89 3.40 -16.39
CA GLU A 7 4.82 1.95 -16.55
C GLU A 7 5.77 1.17 -15.62
N ASP A 8 6.62 1.88 -14.87
CA ASP A 8 7.49 1.24 -13.88
C ASP A 8 6.68 0.74 -12.69
N ARG A 9 6.52 -0.58 -12.64
CA ARG A 9 5.76 -1.28 -11.59
C ARG A 9 6.43 -1.20 -10.22
N PHE A 10 7.71 -0.85 -10.16
CA PHE A 10 8.51 -0.82 -8.93
C PHE A 10 8.74 0.61 -8.42
N SER A 11 7.98 1.60 -8.93
CA SER A 11 8.12 2.98 -8.45
C SER A 11 7.79 3.06 -6.94
N GLN A 12 8.77 3.51 -6.14
CA GLN A 12 8.72 3.55 -4.67
C GLN A 12 7.48 4.23 -4.05
N GLY A 13 6.78 5.10 -4.78
CA GLY A 13 5.64 5.84 -4.24
C GLY A 13 4.39 5.01 -3.92
N CYS A 14 4.29 3.78 -4.47
CA CYS A 14 3.03 3.03 -4.50
C CYS A 14 3.02 1.77 -3.62
N SER A 15 4.20 1.22 -3.31
CA SER A 15 4.37 -0.06 -2.61
C SER A 15 4.98 0.08 -1.22
N TYR A 16 5.40 1.27 -0.82
CA TYR A 16 6.29 1.42 0.31
C TYR A 16 5.71 0.96 1.65
N GLU A 17 4.43 1.21 1.96
CA GLU A 17 3.82 0.67 3.18
C GLU A 17 3.81 -0.87 3.20
N TRP A 18 3.60 -1.48 2.04
CA TRP A 18 3.68 -2.93 1.89
C TRP A 18 5.12 -3.43 2.02
N GLU A 19 6.11 -2.67 1.57
CA GLU A 19 7.55 -2.99 1.76
C GLU A 19 7.95 -2.91 3.24
N LEU A 20 7.45 -1.93 3.98
CA LEU A 20 7.63 -1.85 5.43
C LEU A 20 6.97 -3.03 6.16
N LEU A 21 5.78 -3.45 5.68
CA LEU A 21 5.10 -4.63 6.22
C LEU A 21 5.90 -5.89 5.93
N ALA A 22 6.37 -6.07 4.70
CA ALA A 22 7.23 -7.19 4.32
C ALA A 22 8.50 -7.24 5.18
N THR A 23 9.11 -6.08 5.45
CA THR A 23 10.26 -5.98 6.36
C THR A 23 9.89 -6.39 7.78
N THR A 24 8.72 -5.98 8.27
CA THR A 24 8.20 -6.35 9.59
C THR A 24 7.95 -7.86 9.70
N LEU A 25 7.36 -8.48 8.69
CA LEU A 25 7.12 -9.92 8.63
C LEU A 25 8.44 -10.71 8.59
N LYS A 26 9.45 -10.23 7.84
CA LYS A 26 10.81 -10.83 7.84
C LYS A 26 11.47 -10.81 9.21
N LEU A 27 11.30 -9.71 9.97
CA LEU A 27 11.79 -9.64 11.35
C LEU A 27 11.07 -10.64 12.27
N LEU A 28 9.79 -10.91 12.03
CA LEU A 28 9.02 -11.90 12.78
C LEU A 28 9.44 -13.34 12.42
N ILE A 29 9.78 -13.61 11.16
CA ILE A 29 10.37 -14.90 10.73
C ILE A 29 11.70 -15.12 11.45
N ALA A 30 12.57 -14.11 11.49
CA ALA A 30 13.86 -14.18 12.18
C ALA A 30 13.72 -14.38 13.70
N GLN A 31 12.54 -14.11 14.26
CA GLN A 31 12.19 -14.34 15.66
C GLN A 31 11.41 -15.65 15.87
N GLU A 32 11.31 -16.49 14.83
CA GLU A 32 10.57 -17.76 14.83
C GLU A 32 9.10 -17.59 15.29
N SER A 33 8.56 -16.38 15.14
CA SER A 33 7.20 -16.04 15.57
C SER A 33 6.15 -16.33 14.49
N ILE A 34 6.60 -16.55 13.25
CA ILE A 34 5.75 -16.84 12.10
C ILE A 34 6.51 -17.73 11.11
N ASP A 35 5.78 -18.60 10.43
CA ASP A 35 6.33 -19.48 9.40
C ASP A 35 6.62 -18.68 8.09
N GLU A 36 7.81 -18.88 7.53
CA GLU A 36 8.23 -18.28 6.27
C GLU A 36 7.34 -18.73 5.10
N GLU A 37 6.91 -19.99 5.06
CA GLU A 37 6.04 -20.50 3.99
C GLU A 37 4.67 -19.80 3.98
N LYS A 38 4.17 -19.43 5.17
CA LYS A 38 2.92 -18.65 5.29
C LYS A 38 3.10 -17.22 4.81
N VAL A 39 4.26 -16.61 5.04
CA VAL A 39 4.56 -15.27 4.53
C VAL A 39 4.74 -15.28 3.01
N ASP A 40 5.42 -16.29 2.45
CA ASP A 40 5.64 -16.42 1.01
C ASP A 40 4.35 -16.67 0.22
N SER A 41 3.37 -17.33 0.83
CA SER A 41 2.04 -17.54 0.24
C SER A 41 1.10 -16.34 0.38
N PHE A 42 1.43 -15.35 1.23
CA PHE A 42 0.60 -14.17 1.44
C PHE A 42 0.77 -13.15 0.31
N ASN A 43 -0.25 -13.06 -0.55
CA ASN A 43 -0.30 -12.07 -1.62
C ASN A 43 -1.28 -10.94 -1.30
N ILE A 44 -0.89 -9.72 -1.64
CA ILE A 44 -1.70 -8.52 -1.40
C ILE A 44 -2.69 -8.36 -2.58
N PRO A 45 -4.01 -8.36 -2.32
CA PRO A 45 -5.03 -8.21 -3.36
C PRO A 45 -5.21 -6.74 -3.76
N ALA A 46 -4.11 -6.03 -4.02
CA ALA A 46 -4.10 -4.63 -4.41
C ALA A 46 -3.20 -4.42 -5.62
N TYR A 47 -3.66 -3.58 -6.55
CA TYR A 47 -2.92 -3.22 -7.74
C TYR A 47 -3.01 -1.71 -7.97
N ASN A 48 -1.87 -1.08 -8.22
CA ASN A 48 -1.77 0.36 -8.45
C ASN A 48 -1.53 0.60 -9.94
N PRO A 49 -2.57 0.86 -10.75
CA PRO A 49 -2.44 0.93 -12.21
C PRO A 49 -1.78 2.22 -12.68
N SER A 50 -1.23 2.19 -13.90
CA SER A 50 -0.82 3.40 -14.62
C SER A 50 -2.03 4.07 -15.29
N PRO A 51 -1.95 5.37 -15.65
CA PRO A 51 -2.98 6.02 -16.46
C PRO A 51 -3.24 5.30 -17.78
N SER A 52 -2.18 4.77 -18.42
CA SER A 52 -2.29 4.04 -19.69
C SER A 52 -3.10 2.75 -19.53
N GLU A 53 -2.91 2.02 -18.41
CA GLU A 53 -3.70 0.83 -18.11
C GLU A 53 -5.17 1.15 -17.87
N VAL A 54 -5.45 2.24 -17.16
CA VAL A 54 -6.83 2.72 -16.95
C VAL A 54 -7.47 3.09 -18.29
N MET A 55 -6.76 3.85 -19.14
CA MET A 55 -7.22 4.24 -20.46
C MET A 55 -7.53 3.01 -21.33
N TYR A 56 -6.60 2.05 -21.39
CA TYR A 56 -6.76 0.82 -22.15
C TYR A 56 -8.01 0.03 -21.74
N ILE A 57 -8.27 -0.11 -20.43
CA ILE A 57 -9.43 -0.86 -19.94
C ILE A 57 -10.74 -0.16 -20.33
N VAL A 58 -10.83 1.16 -20.17
CA VAL A 58 -12.04 1.92 -20.50
C VAL A 58 -12.33 1.87 -22.01
N GLU A 59 -11.31 2.09 -22.84
CA GLU A 59 -11.46 2.03 -24.31
C GLU A 59 -11.81 0.62 -24.80
N LYS A 60 -11.28 -0.41 -24.13
CA LYS A 60 -11.60 -1.81 -24.44
C LYS A 60 -13.03 -2.17 -24.08
N GLU A 61 -13.56 -1.63 -22.97
CA GLU A 61 -14.90 -1.93 -22.46
C GLU A 61 -16.00 -1.19 -23.25
N ARG A 62 -15.74 0.03 -23.74
CA ARG A 62 -16.57 0.80 -24.68
C ARG A 62 -17.92 1.34 -24.16
N SER A 63 -18.23 1.25 -22.87
CA SER A 63 -19.45 1.86 -22.31
C SER A 63 -19.29 3.32 -21.92
N PHE A 64 -18.06 3.85 -21.93
CA PHE A 64 -17.76 5.20 -21.46
C PHE A 64 -16.73 5.90 -22.36
N THR A 65 -16.82 7.23 -22.39
CA THR A 65 -15.78 8.12 -22.91
C THR A 65 -15.01 8.75 -21.75
N ILE A 66 -13.69 8.90 -21.91
CA ILE A 66 -12.83 9.54 -20.92
C ILE A 66 -12.84 11.05 -21.14
N ASP A 67 -13.36 11.81 -20.18
CA ASP A 67 -13.32 13.28 -20.19
C ASP A 67 -12.02 13.81 -19.57
N ILE A 68 -11.58 13.16 -18.49
CA ILE A 68 -10.40 13.56 -17.73
C ILE A 68 -9.64 12.29 -17.36
N LEU A 69 -8.34 12.29 -17.61
CA LEU A 69 -7.41 11.31 -17.05
C LEU A 69 -6.15 12.05 -16.61
N LYS A 70 -5.88 12.07 -15.30
CA LYS A 70 -4.73 12.79 -14.73
C LYS A 70 -4.12 12.05 -13.55
N THR A 71 -2.84 12.29 -13.33
CA THR A 71 -2.12 11.87 -12.13
C THR A 71 -1.86 13.06 -11.21
N SER A 72 -2.07 12.88 -9.91
CA SER A 72 -1.62 13.84 -8.89
C SER A 72 -0.72 13.16 -7.87
N GLU A 73 0.25 13.91 -7.36
CA GLU A 73 1.15 13.45 -6.31
C GLU A 73 0.76 14.13 -4.99
N ILE A 74 0.63 13.34 -3.92
CA ILE A 74 0.31 13.84 -2.58
C ILE A 74 1.43 13.43 -1.64
N GLN A 75 2.04 14.43 -0.98
CA GLN A 75 3.06 14.16 0.02
C GLN A 75 2.41 13.57 1.26
N ARG A 76 2.95 12.46 1.76
CA ARG A 76 2.36 11.72 2.87
C ARG A 76 2.21 12.55 4.16
N ASN A 77 3.10 13.51 4.37
CA ASN A 77 3.13 14.37 5.56
C ASN A 77 2.65 15.82 5.29
N SER A 78 1.99 16.11 4.16
CA SER A 78 1.49 17.48 3.92
C SER A 78 0.30 17.86 4.80
N CYS A 79 -0.26 16.93 5.57
CA CYS A 79 -1.19 17.25 6.63
C CYS A 79 -0.39 17.70 7.85
N ASP A 80 -0.36 19.00 8.13
CA ASP A 80 0.10 19.61 9.40
C ASP A 80 -0.70 19.11 10.63
N ASP A 81 -1.55 18.11 10.47
CA ASP A 81 -2.22 17.42 11.56
C ASP A 81 -1.21 16.51 12.26
N GLU A 82 -0.74 16.95 13.42
CA GLU A 82 -0.06 16.14 14.45
C GLU A 82 -0.81 14.83 14.82
N LYS A 83 -2.03 14.63 14.29
CA LYS A 83 -2.93 13.49 14.51
C LYS A 83 -2.84 12.39 13.45
N TYR A 84 -2.20 12.60 12.30
CA TYR A 84 -2.13 11.53 11.27
C TYR A 84 -1.16 10.42 11.70
N ASN A 85 -1.70 9.34 12.25
CA ASN A 85 -0.93 8.15 12.59
C ASN A 85 -0.93 7.18 11.38
N MET A 86 0.16 7.22 10.63
CA MET A 86 0.39 6.39 9.43
C MET A 86 0.23 4.90 9.71
N ALA A 87 0.78 4.40 10.81
CA ALA A 87 0.67 2.98 11.14
C ALA A 87 -0.78 2.58 11.43
N LYS A 88 -1.54 3.45 12.09
CA LYS A 88 -2.96 3.20 12.39
C LYS A 88 -3.82 3.25 11.11
N SER A 89 -3.53 4.18 10.20
CA SER A 89 -4.16 4.27 8.89
C SER A 89 -3.86 3.05 8.02
N PHE A 90 -2.61 2.58 8.01
CA PHE A 90 -2.25 1.39 7.26
C PHE A 90 -2.81 0.11 7.91
N ARG A 91 -2.84 0.04 9.25
CA ARG A 91 -3.42 -1.08 10.00
C ARG A 91 -4.87 -1.36 9.59
N SER A 92 -5.69 -0.33 9.43
CA SER A 92 -7.09 -0.52 9.00
C SER A 92 -7.23 -1.14 7.61
N VAL A 93 -6.21 -1.04 6.75
CA VAL A 93 -6.17 -1.64 5.41
C VAL A 93 -5.58 -3.06 5.45
N ALA A 94 -4.48 -3.25 6.17
CA ALA A 94 -3.70 -4.48 6.13
C ALA A 94 -4.18 -5.55 7.14
N GLU A 95 -4.66 -5.15 8.33
CA GLU A 95 -5.02 -6.09 9.39
C GLU A 95 -6.09 -7.12 8.96
N PRO A 96 -7.19 -6.75 8.28
CA PRO A 96 -8.17 -7.75 7.83
C PRO A 96 -7.57 -8.81 6.91
N LEU A 97 -6.60 -8.43 6.05
CA LEU A 97 -5.92 -9.34 5.14
C LEU A 97 -4.99 -10.29 5.89
N LEU A 98 -4.24 -9.76 6.86
CA LEU A 98 -3.36 -10.54 7.71
C LEU A 98 -4.15 -11.53 8.57
N VAL A 99 -5.25 -11.08 9.20
CA VAL A 99 -6.12 -11.94 10.00
C VAL A 99 -6.75 -13.04 9.14
N SER A 100 -7.17 -12.71 7.92
CA SER A 100 -7.77 -13.71 7.02
C SER A 100 -6.76 -14.78 6.57
N HIS A 101 -5.48 -14.44 6.45
CA HIS A 101 -4.45 -15.36 5.94
C HIS A 101 -3.76 -16.15 7.04
N PHE A 102 -3.37 -15.47 8.12
CA PHE A 102 -2.61 -16.07 9.22
C PHE A 102 -3.51 -16.58 10.35
N GLY A 103 -4.77 -16.13 10.42
CA GLY A 103 -5.66 -16.43 11.54
C GLY A 103 -5.39 -15.55 12.77
N HIS A 104 -6.45 -15.31 13.55
CA HIS A 104 -6.38 -14.43 14.72
C HIS A 104 -5.55 -15.03 15.87
N ASP A 105 -5.57 -16.36 16.00
CA ASP A 105 -4.95 -17.07 17.13
C ASP A 105 -3.46 -17.40 16.89
N GLU A 106 -3.00 -17.40 15.63
CA GLU A 106 -1.63 -17.76 15.29
C GLU A 106 -0.69 -16.55 15.23
N LEU A 107 -1.19 -15.39 14.76
CA LEU A 107 -0.39 -14.18 14.63
C LEU A 107 -1.02 -13.02 15.41
N ASN A 108 -0.32 -12.57 16.45
CA ASN A 108 -0.76 -11.43 17.24
C ASN A 108 -0.60 -10.11 16.43
N MET A 109 -1.73 -9.59 15.94
CA MET A 109 -1.75 -8.34 15.14
C MET A 109 -1.24 -7.13 15.93
N ASP A 110 -1.46 -7.06 17.24
CA ASP A 110 -0.93 -5.96 18.04
C ASP A 110 0.61 -5.97 18.07
N GLN A 111 1.22 -7.16 18.16
CA GLN A 111 2.67 -7.32 18.07
C GLN A 111 3.20 -6.95 16.69
N VAL A 112 2.51 -7.39 15.62
CA VAL A 112 2.87 -7.05 14.23
C VAL A 112 2.89 -5.54 14.04
N PHE A 113 1.81 -4.85 14.41
CA PHE A 113 1.70 -3.41 14.21
C PHE A 113 2.55 -2.59 15.20
N HIS A 114 2.92 -3.16 16.34
CA HIS A 114 3.93 -2.56 17.22
C HIS A 114 5.30 -2.55 16.53
N LYS A 115 5.77 -3.69 15.98
CA LYS A 115 7.02 -3.75 15.23
C LYS A 115 6.99 -2.91 13.95
N TYR A 116 5.85 -2.88 13.26
CA TYR A 116 5.66 -2.02 12.09
C TYR A 116 5.89 -0.54 12.42
N ASN A 117 5.43 -0.08 13.59
CA ASN A 117 5.72 1.27 14.07
C ASN A 117 7.22 1.51 14.32
N GLU A 118 7.93 0.52 14.88
CA GLU A 118 9.38 0.62 15.08
C GLU A 118 10.12 0.72 13.73
N VAL A 119 9.71 -0.09 12.74
CA VAL A 119 10.26 -0.05 11.37
C VAL A 119 10.00 1.32 10.73
N ILE A 120 8.78 1.87 10.85
CA ILE A 120 8.46 3.24 10.41
C ILE A 120 9.37 4.28 11.08
N ALA A 121 9.55 4.17 12.40
CA ALA A 121 10.34 5.14 13.16
C ALA A 121 11.80 5.15 12.70
N ASN A 122 12.35 3.99 12.37
CA ASN A 122 13.71 3.85 11.86
C ASN A 122 13.88 4.41 10.44
N ASP A 123 12.83 4.37 9.61
CA ASP A 123 12.88 4.85 8.22
C ASP A 123 12.16 6.20 8.00
N ARG A 124 11.89 6.94 9.08
CA ARG A 124 11.13 8.19 9.07
C ARG A 124 11.62 9.23 8.06
N LYS A 125 12.93 9.32 7.85
CA LYS A 125 13.54 10.25 6.88
C LYS A 125 13.27 9.87 5.42
N ALA A 126 13.10 8.59 5.11
CA ALA A 126 12.69 8.16 3.78
C ALA A 126 11.18 8.40 3.60
N ILE A 127 10.39 8.09 4.63
CA ILE A 127 8.94 8.26 4.65
C ILE A 127 8.48 9.68 4.30
N GLU A 128 9.17 10.68 4.84
CA GLU A 128 8.88 12.11 4.62
C GLU A 128 9.02 12.54 3.16
N LYS A 129 9.80 11.80 2.36
CA LYS A 129 10.08 12.12 0.95
C LYS A 129 9.16 11.40 -0.02
N ILE A 130 8.33 10.49 0.46
CA ILE A 130 7.51 9.63 -0.41
C ILE A 130 6.21 10.33 -0.77
N MET A 131 5.90 10.27 -2.06
CA MET A 131 4.71 10.82 -2.67
C MET A 131 3.79 9.66 -3.08
N PHE A 132 2.52 9.74 -2.68
CA PHE A 132 1.49 8.89 -3.25
C PHE A 132 1.08 9.42 -4.61
N VAL A 133 0.95 8.52 -5.58
CA VAL A 133 0.36 8.86 -6.87
C VAL A 133 -1.10 8.45 -6.89
N ASN A 134 -1.96 9.39 -7.25
CA ASN A 134 -3.37 9.15 -7.49
C ASN A 134 -3.68 9.32 -8.97
N VAL A 135 -4.30 8.30 -9.57
CA VAL A 135 -4.93 8.40 -10.88
C VAL A 135 -6.37 8.87 -10.68
N THR A 136 -6.74 9.95 -11.35
CA THR A 136 -8.10 10.51 -11.37
C THR A 136 -8.65 10.36 -12.78
N VAL A 137 -9.84 9.76 -12.87
CA VAL A 137 -10.56 9.58 -14.13
C VAL A 137 -11.97 10.16 -14.01
N SER A 138 -12.42 10.87 -15.03
CA SER A 138 -13.81 11.30 -15.23
C SER A 138 -14.35 10.64 -16.48
N LEU A 139 -15.53 10.03 -16.36
CA LEU A 139 -16.16 9.24 -17.41
C LEU A 139 -17.57 9.75 -17.69
N THR A 140 -17.92 9.84 -18.96
CA THR A 140 -19.30 10.08 -19.41
C THR A 140 -19.78 8.85 -20.19
N LYS A 141 -21.05 8.48 -19.97
CA LYS A 141 -21.69 7.35 -20.65
C LYS A 141 -22.12 7.74 -22.07
#